data_AF-A0A453L8F8-F1
#
_entry.id   AF-A0A453L8F8-F1
#
_cell.length_a   1.000
_cell.length_b   1.000
_cell.length_c   1.000
_cell.angle_alpha   90.00
_cell.angle_beta   90.00
_cell.angle_gamma   90.00
#
_symmetry.space_group_name_H-M   'P 1'
#
loop_
_entity.id
_entity.type
_entity.pdbx_description
1 polymer ?
#
loop_
_entity_poly.entity_id
_entity_poly.type
_entity_poly.pdbx_seq_one_letter_code
_entity_poly.pdbx_strand_id
1 'polypeptide(L)'
;ANGERKVHWISWQKMCAVKRDGGMGFRDQEAFNQALLAKQAWRVLQCPSSLCARVLKARYFSEDTILTATCPATASYTFQSILHGRD
;
A
#
# COMPACT_ATOMS: atom_id res chain seq x y z
N ALA A 1 -37.34 28.21 -8.61
CA ALA A 1 -36.20 27.42 -8.10
C ALA A 1 -36.32 26.01 -8.67
N ASN A 2 -35.58 25.72 -9.75
CA ASN A 2 -35.61 24.41 -10.40
C ASN A 2 -35.08 23.36 -9.42
N GLY A 3 -35.90 22.35 -9.12
CA GLY A 3 -35.64 21.28 -8.14
C GLY A 3 -34.58 20.26 -8.57
N GLU A 4 -33.43 20.73 -9.04
CA GLU A 4 -32.32 19.85 -9.42
C GLU A 4 -31.65 19.28 -8.17
N ARG A 5 -31.74 17.95 -7.98
CA ARG A 5 -31.01 17.24 -6.91
C ARG A 5 -29.51 17.37 -7.17
N LYS A 6 -28.82 18.06 -6.27
CA LYS A 6 -27.35 18.13 -6.27
C LYS A 6 -26.77 16.87 -5.61
N VAL A 7 -25.58 16.47 -6.05
CA VAL A 7 -24.82 15.40 -5.40
C VAL A 7 -24.43 15.85 -3.98
N HIS A 8 -24.78 15.06 -2.98
CA HIS A 8 -24.36 15.27 -1.60
C HIS A 8 -23.00 14.63 -1.37
N TRP A 9 -21.94 15.41 -1.55
CA TRP A 9 -20.58 14.95 -1.26
C TRP A 9 -20.40 14.69 0.23
N ILE A 10 -19.88 13.51 0.57
CA ILE A 10 -19.49 13.11 1.92
C ILE A 10 -18.00 12.78 1.90
N SER A 11 -17.28 13.12 2.98
CA SER A 11 -15.85 12.80 3.09
C SER A 11 -15.61 11.29 3.08
N TRP A 12 -14.51 10.86 2.49
CA TRP A 12 -14.13 9.45 2.43
C TRP A 12 -14.01 8.83 3.83
N GLN A 13 -13.39 9.56 4.77
CA GLN A 13 -13.29 9.16 6.18
C GLN A 13 -14.65 8.84 6.81
N LYS A 14 -15.69 9.64 6.52
CA LYS A 14 -17.04 9.39 7.01
C LYS A 14 -17.69 8.17 6.35
N MET A 15 -17.39 7.90 5.08
CA MET A 15 -17.85 6.67 4.41
C MET A 15 -17.19 5.42 4.99
N CYS A 16 -15.93 5.50 5.40
CA CYS A 16 -15.20 4.40 6.04
C CYS A 16 -15.62 4.11 7.48
N ALA A 17 -16.21 5.10 8.18
CA ALA A 17 -16.75 4.88 9.52
C ALA A 17 -17.78 3.74 9.55
N VAL A 18 -17.87 3.06 10.68
CA VAL A 18 -18.79 1.94 10.84
C VAL A 18 -20.25 2.40 10.77
N LYS A 19 -21.14 1.51 10.32
CA LYS A 19 -22.56 1.83 10.12
C LYS A 19 -23.25 2.35 11.38
N ARG A 20 -22.89 1.83 12.56
CA ARG A 20 -23.43 2.28 13.85
C ARG A 20 -23.12 3.74 14.18
N ASP A 21 -22.04 4.28 13.61
CA ASP A 21 -21.58 5.66 13.84
C ASP A 21 -21.98 6.58 12.67
N GLY A 22 -22.91 6.14 11.81
CA GLY A 22 -23.43 6.92 10.69
C GLY A 22 -22.55 6.91 9.43
N GLY A 23 -21.59 5.99 9.33
CA GLY A 23 -20.82 5.72 8.12
C GLY A 23 -21.39 4.59 7.25
N MET A 24 -20.66 4.18 6.21
CA MET A 24 -21.07 3.09 5.31
C MET A 24 -20.31 1.78 5.55
N GLY A 25 -19.28 1.80 6.39
CA GLY A 25 -18.43 0.65 6.70
C GLY A 25 -17.48 0.28 5.56
N PHE A 26 -17.11 1.24 4.71
CA PHE A 26 -16.10 1.02 3.68
C PHE A 26 -14.72 0.84 4.30
N ARG A 27 -13.86 0.05 3.64
CA ARG A 27 -12.47 -0.06 4.07
C ARG A 27 -11.73 1.22 3.72
N ASP A 28 -10.84 1.64 4.59
CA ASP A 28 -9.85 2.63 4.24
C ASP A 28 -8.92 2.04 3.17
N GLN A 29 -8.96 2.61 1.98
CA GLN A 29 -8.24 2.10 0.83
C GLN A 29 -6.73 2.32 0.95
N GLU A 30 -6.32 3.40 1.62
CA GLU A 30 -4.91 3.70 1.87
C GLU A 30 -4.32 2.65 2.82
N ALA A 31 -4.98 2.47 3.98
CA ALA A 31 -4.56 1.47 4.97
C ALA A 31 -4.59 0.04 4.39
N PHE A 32 -5.62 -0.29 3.59
CA PHE A 32 -5.72 -1.60 2.96
C PHE A 32 -4.61 -1.83 1.93
N ASN A 33 -4.29 -0.83 1.11
CA ASN A 33 -3.20 -0.93 0.13
C ASN A 33 -1.83 -1.01 0.82
N GLN A 34 -1.60 -0.24 1.88
CA GLN A 34 -0.37 -0.33 2.67
C GLN A 34 -0.17 -1.73 3.25
N ALA A 35 -1.22 -2.35 3.79
CA ALA A 35 -1.17 -3.74 4.27
C ALA A 35 -0.86 -4.76 3.15
N LEU A 36 -1.38 -4.54 1.93
CA LEU A 36 -1.05 -5.38 0.78
C LEU A 36 0.41 -5.21 0.35
N LEU A 37 0.96 -4.01 0.42
CA LEU A 37 2.37 -3.73 0.13
C LEU A 37 3.28 -4.37 1.21
N ALA A 38 2.92 -4.26 2.49
CA ALA A 38 3.59 -4.96 3.59
C ALA A 38 3.65 -6.47 3.34
N LYS A 39 2.55 -7.06 2.86
CA LYS A 39 2.48 -8.47 2.49
C LYS A 39 3.43 -8.82 1.34
N GLN A 40 3.68 -7.91 0.39
CA GLN A 40 4.67 -8.14 -0.66
C GLN A 40 6.10 -8.08 -0.11
N ALA A 41 6.41 -7.10 0.75
CA ALA A 41 7.71 -7.04 1.44
C ALA A 41 7.99 -8.34 2.22
N TRP A 42 6.97 -8.82 2.96
CA TRP A 42 7.03 -10.10 3.66
C TRP A 42 7.28 -11.28 2.73
N ARG A 43 6.64 -11.33 1.56
CA ARG A 43 6.87 -12.39 0.57
C ARG A 43 8.29 -12.36 -0.01
N VAL A 44 8.85 -11.18 -0.25
CA VAL A 44 10.24 -11.04 -0.69
C VAL A 44 11.19 -11.60 0.37
N LEU A 45 10.90 -11.39 1.65
CA LEU A 45 11.66 -11.95 2.77
C LEU A 45 11.53 -13.49 2.88
N GLN A 46 10.30 -14.01 2.80
CA GLN A 46 10.01 -15.43 3.06
C GLN A 46 10.23 -16.34 1.85
N CYS A 47 10.23 -15.79 0.63
CA CYS A 47 10.39 -16.56 -0.61
C CYS A 47 11.58 -16.05 -1.43
N PRO A 48 12.82 -16.12 -0.91
CA PRO A 48 14.01 -15.52 -1.54
C PRO A 48 14.38 -16.18 -2.88
N SER A 49 13.96 -17.42 -3.12
CA SER A 49 14.18 -18.14 -4.38
C SER A 49 13.24 -17.71 -5.51
N SER A 50 12.17 -16.97 -5.21
CA SER A 50 11.25 -16.49 -6.23
C SER A 50 11.95 -15.53 -7.19
N LEU A 51 11.56 -15.55 -8.47
CA LEU A 51 12.16 -14.66 -9.47
C LEU A 51 12.07 -13.18 -9.05
N CYS A 52 10.91 -12.78 -8.52
CA CYS A 52 10.69 -11.42 -8.02
C CYS A 52 11.68 -11.05 -6.91
N ALA A 53 11.82 -11.89 -5.88
CA ALA A 53 12.73 -11.62 -4.77
C ALA A 53 14.19 -11.54 -5.24
N ARG A 54 14.63 -12.44 -6.13
CA ARG A 54 16.00 -12.43 -6.67
C ARG A 54 16.28 -11.18 -7.51
N VAL A 55 15.34 -10.77 -8.36
CA VAL A 55 15.48 -9.57 -9.21
C VAL A 55 15.55 -8.31 -8.34
N LEU A 56 14.65 -8.18 -7.36
CA LEU A 56 14.65 -7.04 -6.45
C LEU A 56 15.92 -7.01 -5.60
N LYS A 57 16.36 -8.15 -5.07
CA LYS A 57 17.58 -8.26 -4.29
C LYS A 57 18.81 -7.85 -5.11
N ALA A 58 19.00 -8.45 -6.28
CA ALA A 58 20.14 -8.15 -7.15
C ALA A 58 20.19 -6.67 -7.58
N ARG A 59 19.03 -6.02 -7.73
CA ARG A 59 18.95 -4.63 -8.17
C ARG A 59 19.10 -3.61 -7.04
N TYR A 60 18.58 -3.89 -5.85
CA TYR A 60 18.38 -2.87 -4.83
C TYR A 60 19.03 -3.15 -3.47
N PHE A 61 19.33 -4.41 -3.14
CA PHE A 61 19.89 -4.79 -1.84
C PHE A 61 20.70 -6.10 -1.94
N SER A 62 21.74 -6.13 -2.77
CA SER A 62 22.46 -7.37 -3.11
C SER A 62 23.07 -8.06 -1.90
N GLU A 63 23.70 -7.29 -1.01
CA GLU A 63 24.37 -7.79 0.20
C GLU A 63 23.46 -7.82 1.43
N ASP A 64 22.29 -7.19 1.33
CA ASP A 64 21.40 -6.92 2.45
C ASP A 64 20.12 -7.77 2.41
N THR A 65 19.20 -7.47 3.33
CA THR A 65 17.84 -7.99 3.34
C THR A 65 16.85 -6.88 3.01
N ILE A 66 15.63 -7.25 2.60
CA ILE A 66 14.56 -6.27 2.37
C ILE A 66 14.23 -5.44 3.63
N LEU A 67 14.54 -5.95 4.82
CA LEU A 67 14.32 -5.26 6.09
C LEU A 67 15.27 -4.07 6.29
N THR A 68 16.50 -4.17 5.79
CA THR A 68 17.54 -3.14 5.92
C THR A 68 17.73 -2.32 4.63
N ALA A 69 17.03 -2.69 3.55
CA ALA A 69 17.15 -2.02 2.26
C ALA A 69 16.79 -0.53 2.35
N THR A 70 17.62 0.32 1.75
CA THR A 70 17.31 1.75 1.60
C THR A 70 16.56 1.99 0.30
N CYS A 71 15.99 3.19 0.13
CA CYS A 71 15.29 3.58 -1.08
C CYS A 71 16.15 4.56 -1.91
N PRO A 72 16.94 4.09 -2.90
CA PRO A 72 17.64 4.98 -3.81
C PRO A 72 16.66 5.89 -4.57
N ALA A 73 17.08 7.11 -4.91
CA ALA A 73 16.27 8.01 -5.73
C ALA A 73 15.93 7.43 -7.13
N THR A 74 16.74 6.49 -7.61
CA THR A 74 16.55 5.77 -8.88
C THR A 74 15.74 4.49 -8.74
N ALA A 75 15.19 4.22 -7.54
CA ALA A 75 14.35 3.06 -7.30
C ALA A 75 13.12 3.08 -8.22
N SER A 76 12.71 1.91 -8.69
CA SER A 76 11.44 1.82 -9.44
C SER A 76 10.29 2.11 -8.50
N TYR A 77 9.20 2.67 -9.03
CA TYR A 77 8.02 2.97 -8.22
C TYR A 77 7.51 1.73 -7.46
N THR A 78 7.55 0.55 -8.08
CA THR A 78 7.21 -0.72 -7.43
C THR A 78 8.07 -0.98 -6.19
N PHE A 79 9.39 -0.78 -6.26
CA PHE A 79 10.25 -0.99 -5.11
C PHE A 79 10.02 0.07 -4.02
N GLN A 80 9.83 1.33 -4.41
CA GLN A 80 9.45 2.40 -3.49
C GLN A 80 8.15 2.08 -2.73
N SER A 81 7.13 1.58 -3.43
CA SER A 81 5.86 1.15 -2.81
C SER A 81 6.04 -0.03 -1.86
N ILE A 82 6.89 -1.00 -2.21
CA ILE A 82 7.17 -2.14 -1.33
C ILE A 82 7.87 -1.67 -0.05
N LEU A 83 8.81 -0.72 -0.15
CA LEU A 83 9.46 -0.12 1.02
C LEU A 83 8.46 0.71 1.85
N HIS A 84 7.58 1.48 1.20
CA HIS A 84 6.52 2.20 1.90
C HIS A 84 5.56 1.28 2.66
N GLY A 85 5.28 0.07 2.15
CA GLY A 85 4.49 -0.91 2.89
C GLY A 85 5.26 -1.65 3.98
N ARG A 86 6.59 -1.70 3.89
CA ARG A 86 7.45 -2.33 4.91
C ARG A 86 7.53 -1.45 6.16
N ASP A 87 7.61 -0.14 5.97
CA ASP A 87 7.75 0.88 7.02
C ASP A 87 6.38 1.27 7.63
#